data_AF-A0A6G7KCZ3-F1
#
_entry.id   AF-A0A6G7KCZ3-F1
#
_cell.length_a   1.000
_cell.length_b   1.000
_cell.length_c   1.000
_cell.angle_alpha   90.00
_cell.angle_beta   90.00
_cell.angle_gamma   90.00
#
_symmetry.space_group_name_H-M   'P 1'
#
loop_
_entity.id
_entity.type
_entity.pdbx_description
1 polymer ?
#
loop_
_entity_poly.entity_id
_entity_poly.type
_entity_poly.pdbx_seq_one_letter_code
_entity_poly.pdbx_strand_id
1 'polypeptide(L)'
;MRLGRQLLNQAVAYYLLYNLSYRDVQEILYDRGINVSHTTIYLWVQEYGKLLYQIWKKKNKQSFYSWKMDETYIKIKGKWHYLYRAIDADGLTLDIWLRKKRNTQAAYAFLKRLVKQFGEPKVLVTDKAPSIKSAFRKLQKNGLYITTEHRTIKYLNNLIEQDHRPIKRRNKFYQSLRTASTTIKGMEAIRGIYKKSRKEGSLFGFSVCTEIKGLLGIPA
;
A
#
# COMPACT_ATOMS: atom_id res chain seq x y z
N MET A 1 28.91 4.71 11.83
CA MET A 1 27.56 5.20 11.44
C MET A 1 26.71 4.24 10.57
N ARG A 2 27.19 3.04 10.18
CA ARG A 2 26.43 2.06 9.36
C ARG A 2 25.37 1.25 10.13
N LEU A 3 25.57 1.02 11.43
CA LEU A 3 24.61 0.28 12.29
C LEU A 3 23.27 1.00 12.46
N GLY A 4 23.26 2.33 12.62
CA GLY A 4 22.03 3.10 12.88
C GLY A 4 21.00 3.04 11.74
N ARG A 5 21.45 2.99 10.48
CA ARG A 5 20.55 2.94 9.30
C ARG A 5 19.93 1.56 9.09
N GLN A 6 20.68 0.48 9.33
CA GLN A 6 20.15 -0.88 9.25
C GLN A 6 19.13 -1.15 10.35
N LEU A 7 19.43 -0.71 11.57
CA LEU A 7 18.53 -0.78 12.72
C LEU A 7 17.19 -0.10 12.42
N LEU A 8 17.24 1.14 11.92
CA LEU A 8 16.04 1.90 11.60
C LEU A 8 15.19 1.19 10.56
N ASN A 9 15.81 0.70 9.47
CA ASN A 9 15.10 -0.03 8.43
C ASN A 9 14.42 -1.29 8.98
N GLN A 10 15.10 -2.01 9.88
CA GLN A 10 14.56 -3.21 10.51
C GLN A 10 13.38 -2.90 11.43
N ALA A 11 13.48 -1.87 12.28
CA ALA A 11 12.42 -1.46 13.18
C ALA A 11 11.16 -1.04 12.40
N VAL A 12 11.34 -0.19 11.38
CA VAL A 12 10.26 0.27 10.49
C VAL A 12 9.64 -0.91 9.75
N ALA A 13 10.45 -1.84 9.25
CA ALA A 13 9.99 -3.03 8.56
C ALA A 13 9.18 -3.97 9.44
N TYR A 14 9.68 -4.27 10.63
CA TYR A 14 9.01 -5.13 11.61
C TYR A 14 7.64 -4.58 11.96
N TYR A 15 7.59 -3.27 12.26
CA TYR A 15 6.32 -2.62 12.50
C TYR A 15 5.40 -2.76 11.30
N LEU A 16 5.85 -2.41 10.08
CA LEU A 16 5.02 -2.31 8.88
C LEU A 16 4.52 -3.67 8.33
N LEU A 17 5.32 -4.73 8.45
CA LEU A 17 5.03 -6.04 7.86
C LEU A 17 4.24 -6.97 8.80
N TYR A 18 4.65 -7.06 10.07
CA TYR A 18 4.24 -8.13 11.00
C TYR A 18 3.12 -7.76 11.98
N ASN A 19 2.43 -6.63 11.78
CA ASN A 19 1.32 -6.17 12.64
C ASN A 19 1.70 -5.90 14.12
N LEU A 20 2.99 -5.77 14.40
CA LEU A 20 3.52 -5.47 15.72
C LEU A 20 3.05 -4.09 16.23
N SER A 21 2.93 -3.94 17.54
CA SER A 21 2.81 -2.66 18.22
C SER A 21 4.16 -1.95 18.26
N TYR A 22 4.16 -0.64 18.55
CA TYR A 22 5.43 0.07 18.73
C TYR A 22 6.20 -0.40 19.98
N ARG A 23 5.48 -0.94 20.98
CA ARG A 23 6.09 -1.52 22.19
C ARG A 23 6.72 -2.87 21.88
N ASP A 24 6.04 -3.73 21.13
CA ASP A 24 6.59 -5.02 20.69
C ASP A 24 7.90 -4.80 19.91
N VAL A 25 7.95 -3.81 19.02
CA VAL A 25 9.19 -3.48 18.29
C VAL A 25 10.26 -2.91 19.23
N GLN A 26 9.89 -2.09 20.23
CA GLN A 26 10.82 -1.63 21.26
C GLN A 26 11.43 -2.81 22.03
N GLU A 27 10.61 -3.75 22.48
CA GLU A 27 11.03 -4.95 23.23
C GLU A 27 11.98 -5.82 22.39
N ILE A 28 11.62 -6.11 21.13
CA ILE A 28 12.48 -6.85 20.20
C ILE A 28 13.84 -6.16 19.96
N LEU A 29 13.88 -4.82 19.95
CA LEU A 29 15.13 -4.08 19.83
C LEU A 29 15.93 -4.09 21.14
N TYR A 30 15.24 -4.01 22.27
CA TYR A 30 15.85 -4.06 23.60
C TYR A 30 16.55 -5.41 23.85
N ASP A 31 15.93 -6.52 23.48
CA ASP A 31 16.52 -7.87 23.54
C ASP A 31 17.81 -8.00 22.72
N ARG A 32 18.01 -7.09 21.75
CA ARG A 32 19.20 -7.02 20.89
C ARG A 32 20.21 -5.97 21.37
N GLY A 33 20.04 -5.46 22.59
CA GLY A 33 20.91 -4.46 23.23
C GLY A 33 20.67 -3.03 22.75
N ILE A 34 19.56 -2.74 22.06
CA ILE A 34 19.26 -1.40 21.55
C ILE A 34 18.21 -0.71 22.42
N ASN A 35 18.62 0.35 23.11
CA ASN A 35 17.72 1.15 23.93
C ASN A 35 17.07 2.29 23.12
N VAL A 36 15.83 2.08 22.66
CA VAL A 36 15.06 3.06 21.88
C VAL A 36 13.61 3.07 22.35
N SER A 37 13.01 4.26 22.51
CA SER A 37 11.61 4.37 22.90
C SER A 37 10.65 4.00 21.76
N HIS A 38 9.48 3.44 22.10
CA HIS A 38 8.37 3.20 21.16
C HIS A 38 7.92 4.47 20.42
N THR A 39 8.05 5.65 21.03
CA THR A 39 7.77 6.95 20.40
C THR A 39 8.77 7.26 19.28
N THR A 40 10.04 6.94 19.48
CA THR A 40 11.07 7.07 18.45
C THR A 40 10.77 6.17 17.25
N ILE A 41 10.35 4.92 17.50
CA ILE A 41 9.93 3.99 16.44
C ILE A 41 8.71 4.54 15.69
N TYR A 42 7.75 5.12 16.40
CA TYR A 42 6.60 5.79 15.78
C TYR A 42 7.04 6.90 14.81
N LEU A 43 7.95 7.78 15.24
CA LEU A 43 8.48 8.85 14.40
C LEU A 43 9.17 8.30 13.15
N TRP A 44 10.00 7.26 13.29
CA TRP A 44 10.64 6.60 12.15
C TRP A 44 9.63 6.03 11.16
N VAL A 45 8.57 5.36 11.64
CA VAL A 45 7.53 4.83 10.76
C VAL A 45 6.79 5.95 10.02
N GLN A 46 6.51 7.08 10.69
CA GLN A 46 5.86 8.22 10.05
C GLN A 46 6.76 8.91 9.01
N GLU A 47 8.06 8.98 9.26
CA GLU A 47 9.01 9.57 8.32
C GLU A 47 9.24 8.65 7.11
N TYR A 48 9.64 7.41 7.39
CA TYR A 48 10.08 6.45 6.37
C TYR A 48 8.92 5.83 5.58
N GLY A 49 7.74 5.65 6.19
CA GLY A 49 6.59 5.06 5.49
C GLY A 49 6.19 5.85 4.24
N LYS A 50 6.23 7.19 4.31
CA LYS A 50 5.97 8.06 3.15
C LYS A 50 7.09 7.96 2.11
N LEU A 51 8.35 7.99 2.56
CA LEU A 51 9.51 7.95 1.69
C LEU A 51 9.57 6.64 0.89
N LEU A 52 9.45 5.49 1.58
CA LEU A 52 9.44 4.17 0.97
C LEU A 52 8.37 4.05 -0.11
N TYR A 53 7.17 4.55 0.16
CA TYR A 53 6.09 4.54 -0.82
C TYR A 53 6.38 5.40 -2.05
N GLN A 54 6.98 6.58 -1.87
CA GLN A 54 7.36 7.43 -3.01
C GLN A 54 8.43 6.78 -3.88
N ILE A 55 9.43 6.14 -3.26
CA ILE A 55 10.49 5.43 -3.98
C ILE A 55 9.90 4.20 -4.70
N TRP A 56 9.08 3.41 -4.00
CA TRP A 56 8.35 2.28 -4.59
C TRP A 56 7.53 2.72 -5.81
N LYS A 57 6.77 3.81 -5.70
CA LYS A 57 5.94 4.36 -6.78
C LYS A 57 6.77 4.87 -7.96
N LYS A 58 7.97 5.42 -7.71
CA LYS A 58 8.90 5.85 -8.77
C LYS A 58 9.53 4.66 -9.50
N LYS A 59 9.83 3.56 -8.81
CA LYS A 59 10.43 2.36 -9.39
C LYS A 59 9.42 1.47 -10.13
N ASN A 60 8.16 1.45 -9.68
CA ASN A 60 7.09 0.65 -10.30
C ASN A 60 6.21 1.53 -11.17
N LYS A 61 6.71 1.89 -12.36
CA LYS A 61 5.97 2.70 -13.36
C LYS A 61 5.23 1.88 -14.40
N GLN A 62 5.50 0.59 -14.48
CA GLN A 62 4.85 -0.29 -15.44
C GLN A 62 3.75 -1.05 -14.76
N SER A 63 2.58 -1.06 -15.39
CA SER A 63 1.48 -1.93 -15.04
C SER A 63 0.93 -2.49 -16.33
N PHE A 64 0.81 -3.80 -16.41
CA PHE A 64 0.38 -4.45 -17.64
C PHE A 64 -1.03 -5.00 -17.50
N TYR A 65 -1.80 -4.78 -18.56
CA TYR A 65 -3.00 -5.54 -18.95
C TYR A 65 -4.25 -5.39 -18.08
N SER A 66 -4.19 -5.65 -16.77
CA SER A 66 -5.38 -5.73 -15.91
C SER A 66 -5.17 -5.08 -14.55
N TRP A 67 -6.12 -4.24 -14.17
CA TRP A 67 -6.18 -3.59 -12.85
C TRP A 67 -7.36 -4.12 -12.06
N LYS A 68 -7.16 -4.23 -10.75
CA LYS A 68 -8.23 -4.49 -9.78
C LYS A 68 -8.30 -3.31 -8.83
N MET A 69 -9.48 -2.71 -8.72
CA MET A 69 -9.72 -1.60 -7.82
C MET A 69 -10.86 -1.95 -6.88
N ASP A 70 -10.65 -1.66 -5.60
CA ASP A 70 -11.65 -1.86 -4.58
C ASP A 70 -11.58 -0.73 -3.53
N GLU A 71 -12.68 -0.57 -2.80
CA GLU A 71 -12.83 0.37 -1.71
C GLU A 71 -13.08 -0.39 -0.41
N THR A 72 -12.17 -0.26 0.55
CA THR A 72 -12.35 -0.83 1.89
C THR A 72 -12.47 0.24 2.95
N TYR A 73 -13.16 -0.07 4.03
CA TYR A 73 -13.23 0.79 5.21
C TYR A 73 -12.05 0.52 6.16
N ILE A 74 -11.57 1.56 6.84
CA ILE A 74 -10.63 1.50 7.95
C ILE A 74 -11.09 2.42 9.09
N LYS A 75 -10.83 2.04 10.35
CA LYS A 75 -11.26 2.82 11.52
C LYS A 75 -10.13 3.77 11.95
N ILE A 76 -10.43 5.06 12.08
CA ILE A 76 -9.50 6.10 12.51
C ILE A 76 -10.19 6.94 13.57
N LYS A 77 -9.60 6.99 14.77
CA LYS A 77 -10.16 7.67 15.96
C LYS A 77 -11.66 7.37 16.14
N GLY A 78 -12.01 6.09 16.08
CA GLY A 78 -13.39 5.61 16.24
C GLY A 78 -14.29 5.73 15.00
N LYS A 79 -13.89 6.48 13.96
CA LYS A 79 -14.72 6.77 12.78
C LYS A 79 -14.27 5.98 11.55
N TRP A 80 -15.23 5.45 10.80
CA TRP A 80 -14.96 4.78 9.53
C TRP A 80 -14.51 5.76 8.45
N HIS A 81 -13.45 5.40 7.75
CA HIS A 81 -12.87 6.11 6.61
C HIS A 81 -12.72 5.14 5.44
N TYR A 82 -12.63 5.67 4.23
CA TYR A 82 -12.63 4.89 3.00
C TYR A 82 -11.25 4.90 2.36
N LEU A 83 -10.69 3.71 2.15
CA LEU A 83 -9.42 3.47 1.47
C LEU A 83 -9.71 2.95 0.07
N TYR A 84 -9.52 3.80 -0.93
CA TYR A 84 -9.46 3.40 -2.33
C TYR A 84 -8.10 2.76 -2.60
N ARG A 85 -8.11 1.61 -3.26
CA ARG A 85 -6.90 0.85 -3.54
C ARG A 85 -6.97 0.24 -4.93
N ALA A 86 -5.85 0.26 -5.64
CA ALA A 86 -5.71 -0.42 -6.91
C ALA A 86 -4.44 -1.26 -6.93
N ILE A 87 -4.56 -2.47 -7.46
CA ILE A 87 -3.46 -3.39 -7.70
C ILE A 87 -3.46 -3.84 -9.16
N ASP A 88 -2.30 -4.25 -9.67
CA ASP A 88 -2.19 -4.85 -11.00
C ASP A 88 -2.49 -6.36 -10.99
N ALA A 89 -2.27 -7.00 -12.14
CA ALA A 89 -2.44 -8.45 -12.31
C ALA A 89 -1.52 -9.26 -11.37
N ASP A 90 -0.33 -8.73 -11.09
CA ASP A 90 0.69 -9.32 -10.23
C ASP A 90 0.42 -9.13 -8.73
N GLY A 91 -0.62 -8.37 -8.38
CA GLY A 91 -0.97 -8.02 -7.02
C GLY A 91 -0.08 -6.93 -6.43
N LEU A 92 0.69 -6.19 -7.25
CA LEU A 92 1.46 -5.03 -6.81
C LEU A 92 0.56 -3.79 -6.77
N THR A 93 0.77 -2.97 -5.75
CA THR A 93 -0.03 -1.78 -5.52
C THR A 93 0.31 -0.68 -6.51
N LEU A 94 -0.68 -0.26 -7.29
CA LEU A 94 -0.61 0.86 -8.22
C LEU A 94 -0.76 2.19 -7.49
N ASP A 95 -1.80 2.28 -6.67
CA ASP A 95 -2.00 3.43 -5.81
C ASP A 95 -2.98 3.16 -4.67
N ILE A 96 -2.92 4.02 -3.66
CA ILE A 96 -3.90 4.07 -2.57
C ILE A 96 -4.35 5.51 -2.30
N TRP A 97 -5.57 5.64 -1.80
CA TRP A 97 -6.10 6.94 -1.39
C TRP A 97 -7.10 6.83 -0.25
N LEU A 98 -6.73 7.41 0.89
CA LEU A 98 -7.56 7.47 2.07
C LEU A 98 -8.44 8.74 2.09
N ARG A 99 -9.75 8.57 2.30
CA ARG A 99 -10.77 9.63 2.28
C ARG A 99 -11.73 9.50 3.46
N LYS A 100 -12.33 10.63 3.86
CA LYS A 100 -13.36 10.68 4.91
C LYS A 100 -14.73 10.22 4.44
N LYS A 101 -15.06 10.46 3.17
CA LYS A 101 -16.38 10.19 2.57
C LYS A 101 -16.21 9.33 1.34
N ARG A 102 -17.13 8.38 1.17
CA ARG A 102 -17.34 7.61 -0.06
C ARG A 102 -18.18 8.44 -1.00
N ASN A 103 -17.63 8.81 -2.15
CA ASN A 103 -18.41 9.49 -3.18
C ASN A 103 -17.86 9.19 -4.58
N THR A 104 -18.73 9.36 -5.57
CA THR A 104 -18.40 9.20 -6.99
C THR A 104 -17.23 10.09 -7.42
N GLN A 105 -17.11 11.28 -6.83
CA GLN A 105 -16.01 12.21 -7.13
C GLN A 105 -14.64 11.67 -6.69
N ALA A 106 -14.56 10.98 -5.56
CA ALA A 106 -13.34 10.35 -5.08
C ALA A 106 -12.94 9.17 -5.97
N ALA A 107 -13.90 8.31 -6.35
CA ALA A 107 -13.67 7.23 -7.30
C ALA A 107 -13.19 7.76 -8.67
N TYR A 108 -13.85 8.82 -9.18
CA TYR A 108 -13.47 9.49 -10.42
C TYR A 108 -12.04 10.04 -10.36
N ALA A 109 -11.72 10.79 -9.31
CA ALA A 109 -10.38 11.36 -9.16
C ALA A 109 -9.30 10.28 -8.96
N PHE A 110 -9.63 9.16 -8.31
CA PHE A 110 -8.71 8.04 -8.12
C PHE A 110 -8.40 7.35 -9.44
N LEU A 111 -9.43 6.96 -10.19
CA LEU A 111 -9.30 6.36 -11.52
C LEU A 111 -8.61 7.31 -12.51
N LYS A 112 -8.95 8.60 -12.50
CA LYS A 112 -8.26 9.61 -13.34
C LYS A 112 -6.77 9.70 -13.02
N ARG A 113 -6.41 9.60 -11.74
CA ARG A 113 -5.00 9.62 -11.31
C ARG A 113 -4.24 8.37 -11.78
N LEU A 114 -4.87 7.21 -11.76
CA LEU A 114 -4.27 5.95 -12.22
C LEU A 114 -3.99 5.97 -13.73
N VAL A 115 -5.00 6.29 -14.56
CA VAL A 115 -4.82 6.31 -16.03
C VAL A 115 -3.81 7.36 -16.48
N LYS A 116 -3.76 8.52 -15.82
CA LYS A 116 -2.74 9.54 -16.11
C LYS A 116 -1.32 9.08 -15.81
N GLN A 117 -1.15 8.16 -14.86
CA GLN A 117 0.17 7.71 -14.43
C GLN A 117 0.64 6.49 -15.20
N PHE A 118 -0.25 5.53 -15.45
CA PHE A 118 0.09 4.21 -15.96
C PHE A 118 -0.41 3.96 -17.39
N GLY A 119 -1.14 4.91 -17.98
CA GLY A 119 -1.85 4.70 -19.24
C GLY A 119 -3.13 3.89 -19.03
N GLU A 120 -3.75 3.49 -20.12
CA GLU A 120 -5.03 2.79 -20.10
C GLU A 120 -4.85 1.26 -19.93
N PRO A 121 -5.53 0.60 -18.96
CA PRO A 121 -5.52 -0.85 -18.86
C PRO A 121 -6.44 -1.49 -19.91
N LYS A 122 -6.17 -2.74 -20.30
CA LYS A 122 -7.13 -3.50 -21.13
C LYS A 122 -8.37 -3.90 -20.32
N VAL A 123 -8.19 -4.26 -19.05
CA VAL A 123 -9.28 -4.69 -18.16
C VAL A 123 -9.22 -3.96 -16.83
N LEU A 124 -10.34 -3.36 -16.42
CA LEU A 124 -10.54 -2.84 -15.07
C LEU A 124 -11.56 -3.73 -14.34
N VAL A 125 -11.17 -4.31 -13.22
CA VAL A 125 -12.04 -5.10 -12.35
C VAL A 125 -12.39 -4.27 -11.12
N THR A 126 -13.68 -4.14 -10.82
CA THR A 126 -14.15 -3.47 -9.60
C THR A 126 -15.31 -4.21 -8.96
N ASP A 127 -15.64 -3.87 -7.72
CA ASP A 127 -16.93 -4.24 -7.13
C ASP A 127 -18.11 -3.59 -7.89
N LYS A 128 -19.33 -4.11 -7.68
CA LYS A 128 -20.60 -3.65 -8.26
C LYS A 128 -21.10 -2.30 -7.68
N ALA A 129 -20.23 -1.53 -7.03
CA ALA A 129 -20.56 -0.26 -6.42
C ALA A 129 -21.07 0.78 -7.45
N PRO A 130 -22.27 1.39 -7.26
CA PRO A 130 -22.82 2.39 -8.19
C PRO A 130 -21.92 3.62 -8.38
N SER A 131 -21.20 4.03 -7.33
CA SER A 131 -20.28 5.17 -7.36
C SER A 131 -19.10 4.94 -8.32
N ILE A 132 -18.55 3.72 -8.36
CA ILE A 132 -17.45 3.35 -9.24
C ILE A 132 -17.94 3.28 -10.69
N LYS A 133 -19.09 2.64 -10.93
CA LYS A 133 -19.71 2.56 -12.26
C LYS A 133 -20.00 3.95 -12.84
N SER A 134 -20.54 4.85 -12.02
CA SER A 134 -20.81 6.24 -12.41
C SER A 134 -19.51 7.01 -12.72
N ALA A 135 -18.49 6.86 -11.88
CA ALA A 135 -17.18 7.46 -12.09
C ALA A 135 -16.51 6.98 -13.38
N PHE A 136 -16.54 5.66 -13.65
CA PHE A 136 -15.97 5.06 -14.86
C PHE A 136 -16.65 5.57 -16.12
N ARG A 137 -17.98 5.57 -16.18
CA ARG A 137 -18.75 6.13 -17.32
C ARG A 137 -18.43 7.61 -17.58
N LYS A 138 -18.26 8.40 -16.51
CA LYS A 138 -17.87 9.81 -16.64
C LYS A 138 -16.46 9.97 -17.21
N LEU A 139 -15.53 9.05 -16.90
CA LEU A 139 -14.19 9.05 -17.45
C LEU A 139 -14.18 8.67 -18.93
N GLN A 140 -14.99 7.68 -19.33
CA GLN A 140 -15.18 7.30 -20.73
C GLN A 140 -15.68 8.47 -21.57
N LYS A 141 -16.68 9.22 -21.08
CA LYS A 141 -17.15 10.45 -21.74
C LYS A 141 -16.07 11.53 -21.89
N ASN A 142 -15.06 11.53 -21.02
CA ASN A 142 -13.94 12.46 -21.07
C ASN A 142 -12.73 11.92 -21.84
N GLY A 143 -12.90 10.86 -22.63
CA GLY A 143 -11.84 10.28 -23.46
C GLY A 143 -10.81 9.46 -22.69
N LEU A 144 -11.15 8.92 -21.52
CA LEU A 144 -10.28 8.04 -20.73
C LEU A 144 -10.95 6.67 -20.58
N TYR A 145 -10.18 5.57 -20.61
CA TYR A 145 -10.73 4.21 -20.52
C TYR A 145 -11.64 3.85 -21.72
N ILE A 146 -11.27 4.30 -22.93
CA ILE A 146 -12.07 4.14 -24.15
C ILE A 146 -12.11 2.67 -24.59
N THR A 147 -10.97 2.00 -24.54
CA THR A 147 -10.75 0.59 -24.93
C THR A 147 -10.81 -0.37 -23.74
N THR A 148 -10.89 0.16 -22.52
CA THR A 148 -10.89 -0.64 -21.29
C THR A 148 -12.19 -1.40 -21.12
N GLU A 149 -12.09 -2.71 -20.95
CA GLU A 149 -13.20 -3.55 -20.54
C GLU A 149 -13.42 -3.45 -19.02
N HIS A 150 -14.61 -3.01 -18.59
CA HIS A 150 -14.98 -2.94 -17.17
C HIS A 150 -15.71 -4.22 -16.73
N ARG A 151 -15.09 -5.00 -15.85
CA ARG A 151 -15.65 -6.24 -15.29
C ARG A 151 -16.04 -6.05 -13.82
N THR A 152 -17.15 -6.65 -13.42
CA THR A 152 -17.67 -6.62 -12.02
C THR A 152 -17.91 -8.00 -11.44
N ILE A 153 -17.08 -8.96 -11.86
CA ILE A 153 -17.24 -10.37 -11.52
C ILE A 153 -16.59 -10.66 -10.16
N LYS A 154 -17.38 -11.23 -9.22
CA LYS A 154 -16.98 -11.44 -7.82
C LYS A 154 -15.63 -12.16 -7.68
N TYR A 155 -15.43 -13.28 -8.38
CA TYR A 155 -14.19 -14.07 -8.24
C TYR A 155 -12.93 -13.32 -8.72
N LEU A 156 -13.06 -12.37 -9.66
CA LEU A 156 -11.93 -11.54 -10.10
C LEU A 156 -11.53 -10.49 -9.04
N ASN A 157 -12.46 -10.14 -8.14
CA ASN A 157 -12.22 -9.22 -7.03
C ASN A 157 -11.55 -9.90 -5.83
N ASN A 158 -11.60 -11.24 -5.74
CA ASN A 158 -11.04 -12.00 -4.62
C ASN A 158 -9.57 -11.65 -4.35
N LEU A 159 -8.77 -11.37 -5.39
CA LEU A 159 -7.35 -11.02 -5.22
C LEU A 159 -7.18 -9.74 -4.38
N ILE A 160 -7.91 -8.66 -4.71
CA ILE A 160 -7.78 -7.39 -3.98
C ILE A 160 -8.44 -7.48 -2.59
N GLU A 161 -9.52 -8.24 -2.45
CA GLU A 161 -10.15 -8.50 -1.16
C GLU A 161 -9.23 -9.26 -0.21
N GLN A 162 -8.54 -10.29 -0.71
CA GLN A 162 -7.51 -11.00 0.07
C GLN A 162 -6.35 -10.07 0.42
N ASP A 163 -5.96 -9.21 -0.51
CA ASP A 163 -4.86 -8.28 -0.32
C ASP A 163 -5.20 -7.11 0.63
N HIS A 164 -6.48 -6.94 0.98
CA HIS A 164 -6.91 -6.06 2.08
C HIS A 164 -6.68 -6.64 3.47
N ARG A 165 -6.57 -7.98 3.61
CA ARG A 165 -6.45 -8.66 4.92
C ARG A 165 -5.35 -8.07 5.79
N PRO A 166 -4.14 -7.74 5.30
CA PRO A 166 -3.10 -7.17 6.15
C PRO A 166 -3.42 -5.80 6.73
N ILE A 167 -4.07 -4.95 5.94
CA ILE A 167 -4.49 -3.62 6.37
C ILE A 167 -5.62 -3.76 7.39
N LYS A 168 -6.56 -4.68 7.15
CA LYS A 168 -7.68 -4.97 8.06
C LYS A 168 -7.24 -5.64 9.37
N ARG A 169 -6.22 -6.51 9.33
CA ARG A 169 -5.65 -7.17 10.53
C ARG A 169 -4.99 -6.17 11.49
N ARG A 170 -4.61 -4.98 11.01
CA ARG A 170 -4.24 -3.89 11.90
C ARG A 170 -5.47 -3.36 12.61
N ASN A 171 -5.77 -3.96 13.77
CA ASN A 171 -6.63 -3.35 14.76
C ASN A 171 -5.86 -2.27 15.55
N LYS A 172 -5.31 -1.27 14.86
CA LYS A 172 -4.56 -0.17 15.48
C LYS A 172 -5.43 1.08 15.55
N PHE A 173 -5.37 1.78 16.68
CA PHE A 173 -6.03 3.07 16.86
C PHE A 173 -5.26 4.16 16.11
N TYR A 174 -5.52 4.28 14.80
CA TYR A 174 -5.02 5.40 14.02
C TYR A 174 -5.58 6.71 14.61
N GLN A 175 -4.68 7.62 15.00
CA GLN A 175 -5.06 8.88 15.66
C GLN A 175 -5.54 9.95 14.67
N SER A 176 -5.02 9.94 13.43
CA SER A 176 -5.38 10.91 12.40
C SER A 176 -5.35 10.30 11.01
N LEU A 177 -6.04 10.94 10.06
CA LEU A 177 -6.02 10.55 8.66
C LEU A 177 -4.60 10.63 8.08
N ARG A 178 -3.83 11.66 8.46
CA ARG A 178 -2.45 11.85 8.01
C ARG A 178 -1.56 10.68 8.42
N THR A 179 -1.58 10.32 9.70
CA THR A 179 -0.72 9.26 10.24
C THR A 179 -1.15 7.87 9.77
N ALA A 180 -2.46 7.64 9.63
CA ALA A 180 -2.99 6.44 8.99
C ALA A 180 -2.50 6.30 7.55
N SER A 181 -2.65 7.36 6.75
CA SER A 181 -2.25 7.39 5.34
C SER A 181 -0.76 7.07 5.17
N THR A 182 0.10 7.71 5.96
CA THR A 182 1.54 7.46 5.96
C THR A 182 1.89 6.01 6.32
N THR A 183 1.24 5.47 7.35
CA THR A 183 1.49 4.10 7.80
C THR A 183 1.07 3.09 6.74
N ILE A 184 -0.13 3.24 6.17
CA ILE A 184 -0.65 2.34 5.14
C ILE A 184 0.23 2.41 3.89
N LYS A 185 0.68 3.61 3.49
CA LYS A 185 1.68 3.78 2.41
C LYS A 185 2.95 2.98 2.67
N GLY A 186 3.49 3.05 3.88
CA GLY A 186 4.64 2.24 4.27
C GLY A 186 4.36 0.74 4.16
N MET A 187 3.18 0.29 4.61
CA MET A 187 2.78 -1.12 4.49
C MET A 187 2.70 -1.57 3.05
N GLU A 188 2.09 -0.77 2.17
CA GLU A 188 2.00 -1.08 0.74
C GLU A 188 3.37 -1.22 0.10
N ALA A 189 4.28 -0.29 0.40
CA ALA A 189 5.64 -0.32 -0.14
C ALA A 189 6.38 -1.59 0.28
N ILE A 190 6.44 -1.88 1.58
CA ILE A 190 7.16 -3.05 2.09
C ILE A 190 6.50 -4.36 1.65
N ARG A 191 5.17 -4.39 1.54
CA ARG A 191 4.47 -5.57 1.00
C ARG A 191 4.70 -5.77 -0.48
N GLY A 192 4.78 -4.70 -1.27
CA GLY A 192 5.15 -4.79 -2.67
C GLY A 192 6.54 -5.42 -2.85
N ILE A 193 7.50 -4.97 -2.05
CA ILE A 193 8.86 -5.53 -2.00
C ILE A 193 8.82 -7.00 -1.58
N TYR A 194 8.08 -7.33 -0.51
CA TYR A 194 7.89 -8.70 -0.03
C TYR A 194 7.33 -9.63 -1.12
N LYS A 195 6.32 -9.17 -1.86
CA LYS A 195 5.70 -9.94 -2.95
C LYS A 195 6.67 -10.19 -4.11
N LYS A 196 7.50 -9.21 -4.47
CA LYS A 196 8.52 -9.38 -5.52
C LYS A 196 9.59 -10.41 -5.11
N SER A 197 10.18 -10.23 -3.94
CA SER A 197 11.18 -11.14 -3.38
C SER A 197 10.67 -12.59 -3.28
N ARG A 198 9.39 -12.78 -2.91
CA ARG A 198 8.77 -14.12 -2.86
C ARG A 198 8.58 -14.76 -4.23
N LYS A 199 8.41 -13.98 -5.31
CA LYS A 199 8.34 -14.51 -6.69
C LYS A 199 9.72 -14.92 -7.20
N GLU A 200 10.79 -14.28 -6.72
CA GLU A 200 12.18 -14.56 -7.13
C GLU A 200 12.77 -15.81 -6.48
N GLY A 201 12.12 -16.40 -5.46
CA GLY A 201 12.41 -17.77 -5.02
C GLY A 201 13.67 -17.96 -4.15
N SER A 202 14.06 -16.96 -3.34
CA SER A 202 15.19 -17.07 -2.41
C SER A 202 15.05 -18.21 -1.38
N LEU A 203 16.10 -19.04 -1.26
CA LEU A 203 16.21 -20.16 -0.31
C LEU A 203 16.15 -19.71 1.17
N PHE A 204 16.72 -18.53 1.47
CA PHE A 204 16.81 -17.98 2.83
C PHE A 204 15.65 -17.05 3.19
N GLY A 205 14.69 -16.85 2.28
CA GLY A 205 13.50 -16.03 2.50
C GLY A 205 13.73 -14.53 2.33
N PHE A 206 12.93 -13.73 3.04
CA PHE A 206 12.83 -12.28 2.87
C PHE A 206 13.59 -11.51 3.97
N SER A 207 14.60 -10.73 3.58
CA SER A 207 15.28 -9.78 4.46
C SER A 207 14.92 -8.35 4.10
N VAL A 208 14.15 -7.68 4.95
CA VAL A 208 13.69 -6.32 4.65
C VAL A 208 14.86 -5.34 4.53
N CYS A 209 15.93 -5.55 5.29
CA CYS A 209 17.13 -4.72 5.22
C CYS A 209 17.83 -4.84 3.87
N THR A 210 17.97 -6.06 3.34
CA THR A 210 18.59 -6.32 2.03
C THR A 210 17.73 -5.70 0.93
N GLU A 211 16.42 -5.89 1.03
CA GLU A 211 15.48 -5.45 0.01
C GLU A 211 15.26 -3.93 0.00
N ILE A 212 15.26 -3.28 1.18
CA ILE A 212 15.26 -1.82 1.28
C ILE A 212 16.58 -1.25 0.75
N LYS A 213 17.73 -1.88 0.99
CA LYS A 213 19.01 -1.46 0.37
C LYS A 213 18.93 -1.51 -1.16
N GLY A 214 18.42 -2.60 -1.73
CA GLY A 214 18.16 -2.71 -3.18
C GLY A 214 17.16 -1.66 -3.69
N LEU A 215 16.10 -1.38 -2.91
CA LEU A 215 15.16 -0.30 -3.22
C LEU A 215 15.84 1.09 -3.20
N LEU A 216 16.77 1.33 -2.28
CA LEU A 216 17.51 2.58 -2.15
C LEU A 216 18.72 2.68 -3.08
N GLY A 217 19.07 1.61 -3.81
CA GLY A 217 20.25 1.58 -4.69
C GLY A 217 21.57 1.61 -3.91
N ILE A 218 21.55 1.18 -2.64
CA ILE A 218 22.75 1.10 -1.80
C ILE A 218 23.35 -0.29 -2.00
N PRO A 219 24.61 -0.43 -2.45
CA PRO A 219 25.26 -1.73 -2.57
C PRO A 219 25.32 -2.43 -1.21
N ALA A 220 25.26 -3.77 -1.26
CA ALA A 220 25.13 -4.63 -0.08
C ALA A 220 26.23 -4.39 0.96
#